data_AF-A0A292RS75-F1
#
_entry.id   AF-A0A292RS75-F1
#
_cell.length_a   1.000
_cell.length_b   1.000
_cell.length_c   1.000
_cell.angle_alpha   90.00
_cell.angle_beta   90.00
_cell.angle_gamma   90.00
#
_symmetry.space_group_name_H-M   'P 1'
#
loop_
_entity.id
_entity.type
_entity.pdbx_description
1 polymer ?
#
loop_
_entity_poly.entity_id
_entity_poly.type
_entity_poly.pdbx_seq_one_letter_code
_entity_poly.pdbx_strand_id
1 'polypeptide(L)' 'MYQVYIDKPSYFEAEMAAEFKDLESAEAFALKEKAADSEVSYEIKETNGCVNSYGEQIAILVKRG' A
#
# COMPACT_ATOMS: atom_id res chain seq x y z
N MET A 1 -5.59 2.22 -9.82
CA MET A 1 -4.90 1.05 -9.23
C MET A 1 -4.62 1.36 -7.77
N TYR A 2 -4.56 0.33 -6.92
CA TYR A 2 -4.32 0.45 -5.49
C TYR A 2 -3.06 -0.34 -5.15
N GLN A 3 -2.04 0.35 -4.66
CA GLN A 3 -0.79 -0.24 -4.20
C GLN A 3 -0.85 -0.38 -2.69
N VAL A 4 -0.55 -1.58 -2.20
CA VAL A 4 -0.47 -1.89 -0.77
C VAL A 4 0.98 -1.91 -0.37
N TYR A 5 1.33 -1.07 0.59
CA TYR A 5 2.63 -1.00 1.22
C TYR A 5 2.52 -1.59 2.61
N ILE A 6 3.49 -2.40 3.01
CA ILE A 6 3.58 -2.96 4.35
C ILE A 6 4.83 -2.40 5.01
N ASP A 7 4.61 -1.71 6.11
CA ASP A 7 5.67 -1.20 6.98
C ASP A 7 5.92 -2.21 8.08
N LYS A 8 7.09 -2.85 8.05
CA LYS A 8 7.52 -3.81 9.06
C LYS A 8 8.53 -3.11 9.97
N PRO A 9 8.47 -3.29 11.30
CA PRO A 9 9.40 -2.64 12.22
C PRO A 9 10.87 -3.02 12.00
N SER A 10 11.14 -4.11 11.28
CA SER A 10 12.50 -4.51 10.89
C SER A 10 13.02 -3.85 9.60
N TYR A 11 12.16 -3.19 8.82
CA TYR A 11 12.51 -2.58 7.54
C TYR A 11 12.60 -1.06 7.69
N PHE A 12 13.52 -0.45 6.92
CA PHE A 12 13.76 1.00 6.97
C PHE A 12 12.70 1.79 6.19
N GLU A 13 12.03 1.15 5.23
CA GLU A 13 10.97 1.72 4.40
C GLU A 13 9.85 0.70 4.16
N ALA A 14 8.63 1.20 3.98
CA ALA A 14 7.47 0.38 3.67
C ALA A 14 7.61 -0.25 2.27
N GLU A 15 7.56 -1.57 2.20
CA GLU A 15 7.75 -2.31 0.96
C GLU A 15 6.41 -2.45 0.22
N MET A 16 6.41 -2.23 -1.10
CA MET A 16 5.23 -2.45 -1.94
C MET A 16 4.97 -3.95 -2.06
N ALA A 17 3.99 -4.45 -1.31
CA ALA A 17 3.70 -5.88 -1.23
C ALA A 17 2.87 -6.36 -2.43
N ALA A 18 1.89 -5.57 -2.87
CA ALA A 18 1.00 -5.95 -3.98
C ALA A 18 0.31 -4.74 -4.62
N GLU A 19 -0.16 -4.92 -5.85
CA GLU A 19 -0.99 -3.95 -6.58
C GLU A 19 -2.32 -4.60 -7.00
N PHE A 20 -3.41 -3.86 -6.82
CA PHE A 20 -4.77 -4.30 -7.10
C PHE A 20 -5.51 -3.29 -7.98
N LYS A 21 -6.53 -3.74 -8.69
CA LYS A 21 -7.44 -2.84 -9.43
C LYS A 21 -8.53 -2.27 -8.54
N ASP A 22 -8.93 -3.02 -7.53
CA ASP A 22 -10.06 -2.72 -6.65
C ASP A 22 -9.60 -2.51 -5.20
N LEU A 23 -10.21 -1.54 -4.53
CA LEU A 23 -9.91 -1.19 -3.13
C LEU A 23 -10.21 -2.36 -2.18
N GLU A 24 -11.34 -3.05 -2.35
CA GLU A 24 -11.71 -4.18 -1.49
C GLU A 24 -10.66 -5.29 -1.49
N SER A 25 -10.06 -5.58 -2.65
CA SER A 25 -9.00 -6.59 -2.76
C SER A 25 -7.72 -6.14 -2.05
N ALA A 26 -7.36 -4.86 -2.19
CA ALA A 26 -6.22 -4.26 -1.49
C ALA A 26 -6.41 -4.28 0.02
N GLU A 27 -7.60 -3.93 0.51
CA GLU A 27 -7.95 -3.99 1.93
C GLU A 27 -7.93 -5.41 2.48
N ALA A 28 -8.50 -6.38 1.75
CA ALA A 28 -8.51 -7.77 2.17
C ALA A 28 -7.09 -8.34 2.28
N PHE A 29 -6.17 -7.93 1.41
CA PHE A 29 -4.76 -8.33 1.49
C PHE A 29 -4.07 -7.68 2.69
N ALA A 30 -4.22 -6.36 2.84
CA ALA A 30 -3.60 -5.61 3.94
C ALA A 30 -4.06 -6.10 5.32
N LEU A 31 -5.36 -6.40 5.46
CA LEU A 31 -5.92 -6.96 6.70
C LEU A 31 -5.42 -8.39 6.98
N LYS A 32 -5.20 -9.20 5.95
CA LYS A 32 -4.61 -10.55 6.12
C LYS A 32 -3.17 -10.46 6.60
N GLU A 33 -2.37 -9.56 6.04
CA GLU A 33 -0.97 -9.36 6.44
C GLU A 33 -0.88 -8.81 7.87
N LYS A 34 -1.72 -7.83 8.23
CA LYS A 34 -1.81 -7.35 9.62
C LYS A 34 -2.33 -8.40 10.60
N ALA A 35 -3.19 -9.31 10.16
CA ALA A 35 -3.65 -10.42 10.98
C ALA A 35 -2.56 -11.49 11.17
N ALA A 36 -1.64 -11.62 10.21
CA ALA A 36 -0.48 -12.50 10.31
C ALA A 36 0.60 -11.92 11.23
N ASP A 37 0.85 -10.61 11.15
CA ASP A 37 1.78 -9.88 12.00
C ASP A 37 1.11 -8.64 12.60
N SER A 38 0.83 -8.66 13.92
CA SER A 38 0.15 -7.54 14.59
C SER A 38 1.00 -6.27 14.70
N GLU A 39 2.32 -6.39 14.51
CA GLU A 39 3.26 -5.27 14.58
C GLU A 39 3.49 -4.57 13.24
N VAL A 40 2.99 -5.13 12.13
CA VAL A 40 3.12 -4.46 10.82
C VAL A 40 2.01 -3.44 10.63
N SER A 41 2.39 -2.30 10.08
CA SER A 41 1.44 -1.29 9.60
C SER A 41 1.30 -1.41 8.09
N TYR A 42 0.18 -0.97 7.53
CA TYR A 42 0.00 -0.96 6.09
C TYR A 42 -0.50 0.40 5.59
N GLU A 43 -0.11 0.76 4.37
CA GLU A 43 -0.62 1.91 3.63
C GLU A 43 -1.18 1.45 2.29
N ILE A 44 -2.40 1.87 1.98
CA ILE A 44 -3.02 1.66 0.68
C ILE A 44 -3.01 3.00 -0.05
N LYS A 45 -2.32 3.04 -1.19
CA LYS A 45 -2.22 4.22 -2.04
C LYS A 45 -2.92 3.98 -3.36
N GLU A 46 -3.79 4.90 -3.77
CA GLU A 46 -4.43 4.87 -5.07
C GLU A 46 -3.58 5.63 -6.08
N THR A 47 -3.27 4.97 -7.19
CA THR A 47 -2.59 5.53 -8.35
C THR A 47 -3.58 5.61 -9.51
N ASN A 48 -3.66 6.76 -10.16
CA ASN A 48 -4.45 6.95 -11.38
C ASN A 48 -3.63 6.69 -12.66
N GLY A 49 -2.41 6.18 -12.52
CA GLY A 49 -1.46 6.00 -13.62
C GLY A 49 -0.83 7.30 -14.13
N CYS A 50 -1.10 8.45 -13.49
CA CYS A 50 -0.43 9.70 -13.80
C CYS A 50 0.90 9.80 -13.05
N VAL A 51 1.87 10.43 -13.71
CA VAL A 51 3.17 10.78 -13.14
C VAL A 51 3.29 12.29 -13.00
N ASN A 52 4.03 12.76 -12.01
CA ASN A 52 4.37 14.16 -11.86
C ASN A 52 5.42 14.57 -12.92
N SER A 53 5.78 15.85 -12.97
CA SER A 53 6.80 16.37 -13.90
C SER A 53 8.20 15.80 -13.70
N TYR A 54 8.45 15.11 -12.58
CA TYR A 54 9.70 14.42 -12.27
C TYR A 54 9.66 12.92 -12.62
N GLY A 55 8.54 12.43 -13.19
CA GLY A 55 8.37 11.04 -13.59
C GLY A 55 7.95 10.10 -12.45
N GLU A 56 7.65 10.63 -11.26
CA GLU A 56 7.21 9.84 -10.12
C GLU A 56 5.71 9.60 -10.19
N GLN A 57 5.25 8.40 -9.83
CA GLN A 57 3.82 8.10 -9.78
C GLN A 57 3.11 8.96 -8.75
N ILE A 58 2.00 9.56 -9.17
CA ILE A 58 1.11 10.28 -8.28
C ILE A 58 0.25 9.23 -7.58
N ALA A 59 0.60 8.98 -6.32
CA ALA A 59 -0.09 8.06 -5.44
C ALA A 59 -0.76 8.85 -4.30
N ILE A 60 -2.06 8.65 -4.10
CA ILE A 60 -2.84 9.29 -3.03
C ILE A 60 -3.04 8.26 -1.93
N LEU A 61 -2.70 8.58 -0.68
CA LEU A 61 -2.96 7.69 0.44
C LEU A 61 -4.47 7.62 0.70
N VAL A 62 -5.04 6.43 0.54
CA VAL A 62 -6.47 6.17 0.73
C VAL A 62 -6.75 5.65 2.13
N LYS A 63 -5.90 4.74 2.62
CA LYS A 63 -6.09 4.09 3.91
C LYS A 63 -4.75 3.75 4.56
N ARG A 64 -4.72 3.82 5.88
CA ARG A 64 -3.62 3.33 6.71
C ARG A 64 -4.19 2.49 7.85
N GLY A 65 -3.44 1.49 8.32
CA GLY A 65 -3.87 0.63 9.40
C GLY A 65 -2.71 0.02 10.14
#